data_AF-A0AAD9K4E6-F1
#
_entry.id   AF-A0AAD9K4E6-F1
#
_cell.length_a   1.000
_cell.length_b   1.000
_cell.length_c   1.000
_cell.angle_alpha   90.00
_cell.angle_beta   90.00
_cell.angle_gamma   90.00
#
_symmetry.space_group_name_H-M   'P 1'
#
loop_
_entity.id
_entity.type
_entity.pdbx_description
1 polymer ?
#
loop_
_entity_poly.entity_id
_entity_poly.type
_entity_poly.pdbx_seq_one_letter_code
_entity_poly.pdbx_strand_id
1 'polypeptide(L)' 'MLLTSSSLVDGGLRKVLCGTMKYDVSTQICCHNRLYDRKSPNDACCGWTPFNPTTHICCFNNVLDRKRDPFCVEFFHP' A
#
# COMPACT_ATOMS: atom_id res chain seq x y z
N MET A 1 -11.75 16.09 25.86
CA MET A 1 -11.64 16.82 24.57
C MET A 1 -10.37 16.32 23.90
N LEU A 2 -10.33 15.72 22.71
CA LEU A 2 -11.31 15.42 21.68
C LEU A 2 -10.71 14.29 20.82
N LEU A 3 -11.54 13.27 20.56
CA LEU A 3 -11.59 12.44 19.35
C LEU A 3 -10.50 11.37 19.13
N THR A 4 -10.89 10.16 19.51
CA THR A 4 -10.53 8.90 18.86
C THR A 4 -10.87 8.96 17.36
N SER A 5 -10.00 8.34 16.56
CA SER A 5 -10.24 7.90 15.17
C SER A 5 -10.41 8.96 14.08
N SER A 6 -9.67 8.73 13.00
CA SER A 6 -10.03 9.05 11.60
C SER A 6 -9.81 10.49 11.14
N SER A 7 -8.85 10.64 10.23
CA SER A 7 -8.80 11.70 9.22
C SER A 7 -8.91 13.15 9.74
N LEU A 8 -7.75 13.77 10.01
CA LEU A 8 -7.65 15.23 10.02
C LEU A 8 -7.95 15.75 8.60
N VAL A 9 -9.23 15.98 8.34
CA VAL A 9 -9.74 16.90 7.33
C VAL A 9 -9.41 18.30 7.84
N ASP A 10 -8.25 18.80 7.41
CA ASP A 10 -7.87 20.21 7.54
C ASP A 10 -7.12 20.60 6.25
N GLY A 11 -7.48 21.75 5.69
CA GLY A 11 -7.32 22.10 4.28
C GLY A 11 -5.95 21.81 3.65
N GLY A 12 -5.97 21.13 2.50
CA GLY A 12 -5.08 21.47 1.39
C GLY A 12 -3.69 20.83 1.32
N LEU A 13 -3.31 19.88 2.18
CA LEU A 13 -2.08 19.11 1.97
C LEU A 13 -2.30 17.64 2.34
N ARG A 14 -2.29 16.74 1.35
CA ARG A 14 -2.30 15.27 1.56
C ARG A 14 -1.01 14.82 2.26
N LYS A 15 -0.82 15.18 3.54
CA LYS A 15 0.21 14.59 4.40
C LYS A 15 -0.33 13.25 4.87
N VAL A 16 -0.08 12.21 4.08
CA VAL A 16 -0.41 10.85 4.48
C VAL A 16 0.53 10.48 5.62
N LEU A 17 -0.05 10.13 6.76
CA LEU A 17 0.69 9.64 7.91
C LEU A 17 0.79 8.12 7.79
N CYS A 18 1.95 7.58 8.15
CA CYS A 18 2.17 6.15 8.36
C CYS A 18 2.32 5.92 9.85
N GLY A 19 1.28 5.43 10.50
CA GLY A 19 1.18 5.50 11.96
C GLY A 19 1.25 6.95 12.44
N THR A 20 2.35 7.31 13.11
CA THR A 20 2.60 8.66 13.64
C THR A 20 3.61 9.47 12.81
N MET A 21 4.19 8.87 11.77
CA MET A 21 5.25 9.50 10.96
C MET A 21 4.70 10.07 9.66
N LYS A 22 5.17 11.27 9.29
CA LYS A 22 4.92 11.85 7.96
C LYS A 22 5.85 11.19 6.95
N TYR A 23 5.35 10.92 5.75
CA TYR A 23 6.14 10.37 4.67
C TYR A 23 5.76 10.99 3.33
N ASP A 24 6.66 10.87 2.36
CA ASP A 24 6.43 11.32 1.00
C ASP A 24 5.80 10.19 0.18
N VAL A 25 4.57 10.38 -0.29
CA VAL A 25 3.83 9.37 -1.08
C VAL A 25 4.45 9.09 -2.45
N SER A 26 5.36 9.94 -2.92
CA SER A 26 6.03 9.82 -4.21
C SER A 26 7.23 8.88 -4.12
N THR A 27 7.93 8.91 -2.99
CA THR A 27 9.16 8.12 -2.76
C THR A 27 8.96 6.97 -1.78
N GLN A 28 7.90 7.01 -0.98
CA GLN A 28 7.63 6.06 0.09
C GLN A 28 6.19 5.54 0.06
N ILE A 29 6.02 4.36 0.63
CA ILE A 29 4.75 3.68 0.81
C ILE A 29 4.62 3.22 2.26
N CYS A 30 3.41 3.28 2.79
CA CYS A 30 3.10 2.80 4.14
C CYS A 30 2.34 1.46 4.05
N CYS A 31 2.95 0.39 4.55
CA CYS A 31 2.28 -0.90 4.70
C CYS A 31 2.16 -1.23 6.19
N HIS A 32 0.92 -1.29 6.68
CA HIS A 32 0.60 -1.64 8.07
C HIS A 32 1.40 -0.81 9.11
N ASN A 33 1.35 0.52 8.98
CA ASN A 33 2.09 1.48 9.82
C ASN A 33 3.62 1.39 9.76
N ARG A 34 4.19 0.71 8.77
CA ARG A 34 5.62 0.69 8.49
C ARG A 34 5.93 1.34 7.15
N LEU A 35 6.93 2.20 7.14
CA LEU A 35 7.41 2.89 5.93
C LEU A 35 8.38 2.02 5.16
N TYR A 36 8.21 2.03 3.85
CA TYR A 36 9.08 1.40 2.87
C TYR A 36 9.36 2.37 1.73
N ASP A 37 10.53 2.24 1.11
CA ASP A 37 10.86 2.97 -0.10
C ASP A 37 10.12 2.36 -1.30
N ARG A 38 9.56 3.22 -2.14
CA ARG A 38 8.93 2.82 -3.40
C ARG A 38 10.01 2.44 -4.40
N LYS A 39 9.80 1.29 -5.04
CA LYS A 39 10.51 0.88 -6.25
C LYS A 39 9.72 1.25 -7.51
N SER A 40 8.40 1.42 -7.39
CA SER A 40 7.51 1.80 -8.48
C SER A 40 6.45 2.81 -8.03
N PRO A 41 5.99 3.73 -8.90
CA PRO A 41 4.82 4.58 -8.61
C PRO A 41 3.55 3.77 -8.33
N ASN A 42 3.49 2.54 -8.84
CA ASN A 42 2.34 1.66 -8.69
C ASN A 42 2.47 0.70 -7.50
N ASP A 43 3.54 0.77 -6.69
CA ASP A 43 3.70 -0.14 -5.56
C ASP A 43 2.47 -0.11 -4.64
N ALA A 44 2.05 -1.30 -4.23
CA ALA A 44 0.91 -1.56 -3.36
C ALA A 44 1.35 -2.43 -2.17
N CYS A 45 0.51 -2.52 -1.14
CA CYS A 45 0.82 -3.32 0.04
C CYS A 45 0.10 -4.67 -0.01
N CYS A 46 0.84 -5.75 0.21
CA CYS A 46 0.32 -7.07 0.51
C CYS A 46 0.58 -7.36 1.99
N GLY A 47 -0.38 -7.04 2.85
CA GLY A 47 -0.16 -7.03 4.30
C GLY A 47 0.94 -6.03 4.68
N TRP A 48 2.08 -6.55 5.12
CA TRP A 48 3.25 -5.75 5.54
C TRP A 48 4.27 -5.54 4.42
N THR A 49 4.11 -6.21 3.28
CA THR A 49 5.11 -6.24 2.23
C THR A 49 4.69 -5.34 1.06
N PRO A 50 5.47 -4.31 0.70
CA PRO A 50 5.24 -3.58 -0.53
C PRO A 50 5.59 -4.46 -1.75
N PHE A 51 4.76 -4.42 -2.78
CA PHE A 51 4.96 -5.14 -4.03
C PHE A 51 4.51 -4.32 -5.22
N ASN A 52 5.08 -4.63 -6.39
CA ASN A 52 4.67 -3.99 -7.64
C ASN A 52 3.53 -4.81 -8.28
N PRO A 53 2.30 -4.28 -8.39
CA PRO A 53 1.15 -4.99 -8.94
C PRO A 53 1.26 -5.27 -10.45
N THR A 54 2.22 -4.63 -11.13
CA THR A 54 2.52 -4.90 -12.55
C THR A 54 3.21 -6.26 -12.72
N THR A 55 4.05 -6.66 -11.75
CA THR A 55 4.88 -7.87 -11.85
C THR A 55 4.46 -8.96 -10.88
N HIS A 56 3.88 -8.58 -9.75
CA HIS A 56 3.46 -9.47 -8.68
C HIS A 56 1.97 -9.30 -8.37
N ILE A 57 1.42 -10.28 -7.67
CA ILE A 57 0.05 -10.26 -7.16
C ILE A 57 0.08 -10.55 -5.66
N CYS A 58 -0.83 -9.92 -4.91
CA CYS A 58 -1.04 -10.24 -3.51
C CYS A 58 -2.09 -11.34 -3.40
N CYS A 59 -1.76 -12.43 -2.73
CA CYS A 59 -2.68 -13.54 -2.49
C CYS A 59 -2.50 -14.09 -1.07
N PHE A 60 -3.56 -14.08 -0.26
CA PHE A 60 -3.50 -14.51 1.14
C PHE A 60 -2.31 -13.93 1.91
N ASN A 61 -2.05 -12.62 1.77
CA ASN A 61 -0.91 -11.89 2.35
C ASN A 61 0.49 -12.34 1.84
N ASN A 62 0.55 -13.13 0.78
CA ASN A 62 1.78 -13.51 0.10
C ASN A 62 1.93 -12.76 -1.23
N VAL A 63 3.13 -12.27 -1.49
CA VAL A 63 3.47 -11.64 -2.76
C VAL A 63 3.98 -12.73 -3.70
N LEU A 64 3.20 -13.00 -4.75
CA LEU A 64 3.51 -14.03 -5.75
C LEU A 64 3.79 -13.38 -7.11
N ASP A 65 4.52 -14.06 -7.98
CA ASP A 65 4.65 -13.60 -9.37
C ASP A 65 3.28 -13.66 -10.07
N ARG A 66 2.94 -12.61 -10.82
CA ARG A 66 1.66 -12.53 -11.54
C ARG A 66 1.44 -13.65 -12.58
N LYS A 67 2.46 -14.45 -12.91
CA LYS A 67 2.35 -15.60 -13.82
C LYS A 67 2.26 -16.95 -13.12
N ARG A 68 2.48 -17.01 -11.81
CA ARG A 68 2.65 -18.28 -11.08
C ARG A 68 1.35 -18.86 -10.53
N ASP A 69 0.30 -18.07 -10.36
CA ASP A 69 -0.91 -18.54 -9.69
C ASP A 69 -2.20 -18.17 -10.44
N PRO A 70 -2.83 -19.12 -11.17
CA PRO A 70 -4.12 -18.93 -11.84
C PRO A 70 -5.25 -18.51 -10.90
N PHE A 71 -5.27 -19.03 -9.67
CA PHE A 71 -6.36 -18.78 -8.72
C PHE A 71 -6.39 -17.32 -8.27
N CYS A 72 -5.23 -16.72 -8.06
CA CYS A 72 -5.14 -15.33 -7.62
C CYS A 72 -5.31 -14.34 -8.78
N VAL A 73 -4.94 -14.70 -10.01
CA VAL A 73 -4.96 -13.78 -11.19
C VAL A 73 -6.30 -13.72 -11.92
N GLU A 74 -7.16 -14.74 -11.77
CA GLU A 74 -8.39 -14.86 -12.57
C GLU A 74 -9.57 -13.98 -12.10
N PHE A 75 -9.51 -13.36 -10.92
CA PHE A 75 -10.66 -12.57 -10.40
C PHE A 75 -10.65 -11.08 -10.79
N PHE A 76 -9.62 -10.57 -11.47
CA PHE A 76 -9.46 -9.13 -11.71
C PHE A 76 -9.02 -8.74 -13.14
N HIS A 77 -9.52 -9.44 -14.17
CA HIS A 77 -9.65 -8.84 -15.50
C HIS A 77 -11.12 -8.93 -15.96
N PRO A 78 -11.71 -7.85 -16.48
CA PRO A 78 -12.71 -7.98 -17.55
C PRO A 78 -12.06 -8.49 -18.85
#